data_AF-A0A7V5AQP1-F1
#
_entry.id   AF-A0A7V5AQP1-F1
#
_cell.length_a   1.000
_cell.length_b   1.000
_cell.length_c   1.000
_cell.angle_alpha   90.00
_cell.angle_beta   90.00
_cell.angle_gamma   90.00
#
_symmetry.space_group_name_H-M   'P 1'
#
loop_
_entity.id
_entity.type
_entity.pdbx_description
1 polymer ?
#
loop_
_entity_poly.entity_id
_entity_poly.type
_entity_poly.pdbx_seq_one_letter_code
_entity_poly.pdbx_strand_id
1 'polypeptide(L)'
;MKYVVLFAFVLLLITGCGSSSDYDESQSKTTTKEPEKPSPYPRIDEAKSLIDEGYELYTQALNIDDQYERDRILNSVLEKYSKAERILNQLAAEYEISEYPKIGELQSLLVMRKKDANFSKGLTDK
;
A
#
# COMPACT_ATOMS: atom_id res chain seq x y z
N MET A 1 -33.08 -27.91 -26.88
CA MET A 1 -33.98 -27.00 -26.13
C MET A 1 -33.07 -25.97 -25.44
N LYS A 2 -32.98 -24.73 -25.98
CA LYS A 2 -33.64 -23.49 -25.49
C LYS A 2 -32.99 -22.97 -24.18
N TYR A 3 -32.40 -21.78 -24.00
CA TYR A 3 -32.11 -20.58 -24.79
C TYR A 3 -30.96 -19.79 -24.10
N VAL A 4 -30.16 -19.08 -24.90
CA VAL A 4 -29.20 -18.04 -24.48
C VAL A 4 -29.98 -16.76 -24.15
N VAL A 5 -29.65 -16.07 -23.04
CA VAL A 5 -30.16 -14.72 -22.76
C VAL A 5 -28.99 -13.75 -22.69
N LEU A 6 -28.73 -13.14 -23.84
CA LEU A 6 -28.01 -11.88 -24.04
C LEU A 6 -28.91 -10.74 -23.53
N PHE A 7 -28.39 -9.83 -22.71
CA PHE A 7 -29.04 -8.53 -22.49
C PHE A 7 -28.24 -7.45 -23.21
N ALA A 8 -28.65 -7.17 -24.44
CA ALA A 8 -28.31 -5.96 -25.16
C ALA A 8 -29.43 -4.95 -24.87
N PHE A 9 -29.08 -3.78 -24.31
CA PHE A 9 -29.97 -2.62 -24.28
C PHE A 9 -29.31 -1.53 -25.11
N VAL A 10 -29.84 -1.33 -26.30
CA VAL A 10 -29.45 -0.29 -27.25
C VAL A 10 -30.73 0.44 -27.67
N LEU A 11 -30.61 1.78 -27.72
CA LEU A 11 -31.47 2.78 -28.37
C LEU A 11 -32.79 3.15 -27.70
N LEU A 12 -32.89 4.41 -27.29
CA LEU A 12 -33.58 5.48 -28.05
C LEU A 12 -33.39 6.78 -27.25
N LEU A 13 -32.93 7.87 -27.85
CA LEU A 13 -33.82 8.92 -28.34
C LEU A 13 -33.11 9.76 -29.42
N ILE A 14 -33.62 9.66 -30.65
CA ILE A 14 -33.40 10.64 -31.71
C ILE A 14 -34.70 11.44 -31.78
N THR A 15 -34.67 12.73 -31.43
CA THR A 15 -35.46 13.77 -32.11
C THR A 15 -35.06 15.16 -31.62
N GLY A 16 -34.40 15.91 -32.51
CA GLY A 16 -34.08 17.31 -32.36
C GLY A 16 -33.70 17.86 -33.73
N CYS A 17 -34.71 18.03 -34.59
CA CYS A 17 -34.57 18.65 -35.90
C CYS A 17 -34.28 20.15 -35.70
N GLY A 18 -33.14 20.63 -36.20
CA GLY A 18 -32.73 22.04 -36.12
C GLY A 18 -31.59 22.31 -37.09
N SER A 19 -31.88 23.10 -38.11
CA SER A 19 -31.05 23.45 -39.26
C SER A 19 -29.66 24.02 -38.94
N SER A 20 -28.72 23.69 -39.83
CA SER A 20 -27.58 24.52 -40.29
C SER A 20 -26.59 25.06 -39.25
N SER A 21 -25.39 24.50 -39.21
CA SER A 21 -24.13 25.24 -39.42
C SER A 21 -22.94 24.31 -39.23
N ASP A 22 -21.92 24.53 -40.07
CA ASP A 22 -20.60 23.92 -40.04
C ASP A 22 -20.07 23.68 -38.62
N TYR A 23 -19.83 22.42 -38.29
CA TYR A 23 -18.89 22.05 -37.23
C TYR A 23 -18.07 20.85 -37.72
N ASP A 24 -16.85 21.17 -38.17
CA ASP A 24 -15.74 20.23 -38.29
C ASP A 24 -15.27 19.90 -36.87
N GLU A 25 -16.05 19.06 -36.19
CA GLU A 25 -15.73 18.59 -34.84
C GLU A 25 -14.72 17.46 -34.96
N SER A 26 -13.46 17.89 -35.08
CA SER A 26 -12.29 17.09 -34.73
C SER A 26 -12.58 16.41 -33.40
N GLN A 27 -12.94 15.12 -33.44
CA GLN A 27 -13.10 14.31 -32.24
C GLN A 27 -11.75 14.25 -31.53
N SER A 28 -11.54 15.21 -30.64
CA SER A 28 -10.53 15.16 -29.60
C SER A 28 -10.83 13.88 -28.82
N LYS A 29 -10.01 12.86 -29.09
CA LYS A 29 -9.84 11.68 -28.25
C LYS A 29 -9.61 12.19 -26.84
N THR A 30 -10.66 12.29 -26.04
CA THR A 30 -10.57 12.41 -24.59
C THR A 30 -10.00 11.10 -24.10
N THR A 31 -8.67 10.99 -24.16
CA THR A 31 -7.93 10.05 -23.33
C THR A 31 -8.19 10.54 -21.93
N THR A 32 -9.20 9.95 -21.27
CA THR A 32 -9.37 10.05 -19.82
C THR A 32 -8.04 9.56 -19.24
N LYS A 33 -7.13 10.49 -18.93
CA LYS A 33 -5.93 10.17 -18.18
C LYS A 33 -6.45 9.61 -16.85
N GLU A 34 -6.22 8.32 -16.60
CA GLU A 34 -6.36 7.79 -15.26
C GLU A 34 -5.56 8.71 -14.32
N PRO A 35 -6.12 9.07 -13.15
CA PRO A 35 -5.42 9.93 -12.21
C PRO A 35 -4.06 9.31 -11.89
N GLU A 36 -3.00 10.10 -12.08
CA GLU A 36 -1.63 9.67 -11.79
C GLU A 36 -1.57 9.27 -10.30
N LYS A 37 -1.21 8.01 -10.04
CA LYS A 37 -1.00 7.54 -8.67
C LYS A 37 0.09 8.39 -8.02
N PRO A 38 -0.05 8.79 -6.75
CA PRO A 38 0.99 9.55 -6.07
C PRO A 38 2.33 8.79 -6.08
N SER A 39 3.44 9.49 -5.90
CA SER A 39 4.75 8.82 -5.80
C SER A 39 4.78 7.91 -4.55
N PRO A 40 5.29 6.65 -4.65
CA PRO A 40 5.39 5.76 -3.49
C PRO A 40 6.57 6.10 -2.57
N TYR A 41 7.57 6.85 -3.07
CA TYR A 41 8.82 7.11 -2.36
C TYR A 41 8.67 7.74 -0.96
N PRO A 42 7.80 8.74 -0.73
CA PRO A 42 7.61 9.30 0.62
C PRO A 42 7.17 8.25 1.65
N ARG A 43 6.31 7.31 1.24
CA ARG A 43 5.83 6.21 2.11
C ARG A 43 6.89 5.12 2.28
N ILE A 44 7.71 4.86 1.25
CA ILE A 44 8.87 3.98 1.34
C ILE A 44 9.86 4.52 2.38
N ASP A 45 10.14 5.83 2.34
CA ASP A 45 11.04 6.48 3.29
C ASP A 45 10.47 6.46 4.71
N GLU A 46 9.17 6.70 4.89
CA GLU A 46 8.49 6.56 6.19
C GLU A 46 8.61 5.12 6.73
N ALA A 47 8.32 4.11 5.91
CA ALA A 47 8.44 2.71 6.32
C ALA A 47 9.89 2.36 6.72
N LYS A 48 10.87 2.87 5.98
CA LYS A 48 12.29 2.68 6.32
C LYS A 48 12.63 3.34 7.66
N SER A 49 12.22 4.59 7.89
CA SER A 49 12.47 5.30 9.16
C SER A 49 11.91 4.51 10.34
N LEU A 50 10.67 4.04 10.22
CA LEU A 50 10.03 3.24 11.28
C LEU A 50 10.76 1.92 11.57
N ILE A 51 11.28 1.25 10.53
CA ILE A 51 12.08 0.03 10.71
C ILE A 51 13.39 0.34 11.44
N ASP A 52 14.08 1.40 11.04
CA ASP A 52 15.36 1.79 11.62
C ASP A 52 15.20 2.26 13.06
N GLU A 53 14.26 3.17 13.34
CA GLU A 53 13.93 3.64 14.69
C GLU A 53 13.50 2.51 15.61
N GLY A 54 12.68 1.57 15.10
CA GLY A 54 12.27 0.40 15.87
C GLY A 54 13.46 -0.48 16.23
N TYR A 55 14.40 -0.67 15.31
CA TYR A 55 15.61 -1.44 15.61
C TYR A 55 16.55 -0.73 16.58
N GLU A 56 16.69 0.59 16.46
CA GLU A 56 17.47 1.38 17.42
C GLU A 56 16.91 1.23 18.84
N LEU A 57 15.60 1.42 19.03
CA LEU A 57 14.93 1.21 20.31
C LEU A 57 15.09 -0.21 20.84
N TYR A 58 15.00 -1.22 19.97
CA TYR A 58 15.28 -2.59 20.34
C TYR A 58 16.70 -2.77 20.89
N THR A 59 17.71 -2.21 20.21
CA THR A 59 19.10 -2.29 20.70
C THR A 59 19.31 -1.56 22.03
N GLN A 60 18.59 -0.46 22.27
CA GLN A 60 18.57 0.20 23.59
C GLN A 60 17.95 -0.71 24.66
N ALA A 61 16.82 -1.37 24.36
CA ALA A 61 16.13 -2.26 25.27
C ALA A 61 16.98 -3.46 25.73
N LEU A 62 17.92 -3.93 24.91
CA LEU A 62 18.84 -5.02 25.26
C LEU A 62 19.78 -4.67 26.43
N ASN A 63 20.00 -3.39 26.70
CA ASN A 63 20.88 -2.91 27.76
C ASN A 63 20.11 -2.46 29.01
N ILE A 64 18.79 -2.71 29.08
CA ILE A 64 17.95 -2.30 30.21
C ILE A 64 17.67 -3.50 31.12
N ASP A 65 18.16 -3.40 32.35
CA ASP A 65 17.98 -4.42 33.38
C ASP A 65 16.54 -4.45 33.90
N ASP A 66 15.93 -3.27 34.09
CA ASP A 66 14.56 -3.16 34.57
C ASP A 66 13.56 -3.75 33.56
N GLN A 67 12.82 -4.77 34.00
CA GLN A 67 11.91 -5.48 33.13
C GLN A 67 10.76 -4.59 32.63
N TYR A 68 10.21 -3.72 33.48
CA TYR A 68 9.08 -2.89 33.11
C TYR A 68 9.47 -1.85 32.03
N GLU A 69 10.60 -1.19 32.22
CA GLU A 69 11.16 -0.24 31.25
C GLU A 69 11.51 -0.93 29.92
N ARG A 70 12.14 -2.11 29.98
CA ARG A 70 12.44 -2.91 28.79
C ARG A 70 11.16 -3.29 28.04
N ASP A 71 10.15 -3.81 28.73
CA ASP A 71 8.88 -4.22 28.11
C ASP A 71 8.13 -3.01 27.51
N ARG A 72 8.16 -1.84 28.17
CA ARG A 72 7.59 -0.60 27.62
C ARG A 72 8.26 -0.20 26.31
N ILE A 73 9.58 -0.29 26.23
CA ILE A 73 10.32 0.05 25.00
C ILE A 73 10.04 -0.98 23.91
N LEU A 74 10.02 -2.28 24.23
CA LEU A 74 9.69 -3.34 23.27
C LEU A 74 8.27 -3.17 22.70
N ASN A 75 7.31 -2.68 23.48
CA ASN A 75 5.99 -2.30 22.96
C ASN A 75 6.08 -1.15 21.93
N SER A 76 6.91 -0.13 22.17
CA SER A 76 7.13 0.93 21.18
C SER A 76 7.82 0.43 19.91
N VAL A 77 8.71 -0.56 20.02
CA VAL A 77 9.30 -1.26 18.86
C VAL A 77 8.19 -1.94 18.04
N LEU A 78 7.29 -2.66 18.70
CA LEU A 78 6.16 -3.35 18.05
C LEU A 78 5.24 -2.37 17.32
N GLU A 79 4.93 -1.22 17.91
CA GLU A 79 4.11 -0.19 17.29
C GLU A 79 4.74 0.33 15.99
N LYS A 80 6.05 0.63 16.01
CA LYS A 80 6.79 1.10 14.82
C LYS A 80 6.80 0.04 13.73
N TYR A 81 7.12 -1.20 14.07
CA TYR A 81 7.13 -2.32 13.12
C TYR A 81 5.74 -2.60 12.53
N SER A 82 4.68 -2.48 13.34
CA SER A 82 3.30 -2.64 12.88
C SER A 82 2.88 -1.52 11.92
N LYS A 83 3.32 -0.28 12.17
CA LYS A 83 3.07 0.85 11.28
C LYS A 83 3.83 0.69 9.96
N ALA A 84 5.11 0.30 10.00
CA ALA A 84 5.91 0.02 8.81
C ALA A 84 5.28 -1.09 7.96
N GLU A 85 4.85 -2.18 8.57
CA GLU A 85 4.18 -3.30 7.91
C GLU A 85 2.91 -2.86 7.17
N ARG A 86 2.08 -2.03 7.82
CA ARG A 86 0.86 -1.51 7.20
C ARG A 86 1.17 -0.68 5.96
N ILE A 87 2.18 0.20 6.03
CA ILE A 87 2.60 1.02 4.90
C ILE A 87 3.08 0.13 3.74
N LEU A 88 3.95 -0.84 4.03
CA LEU A 88 4.51 -1.73 3.01
C LEU A 88 3.45 -2.61 2.36
N ASN A 89 2.48 -3.11 3.12
CA ASN A 89 1.38 -3.92 2.59
C ASN A 89 0.45 -3.10 1.68
N GLN A 90 0.17 -1.85 2.05
CA GLN A 90 -0.60 -0.96 1.18
C GLN A 90 0.18 -0.62 -0.10
N LEU A 91 1.47 -0.31 0.02
CA LEU A 91 2.33 -0.06 -1.15
C LEU A 91 2.40 -1.29 -2.08
N ALA A 92 2.53 -2.49 -1.54
CA ALA A 92 2.53 -3.73 -2.33
C ALA A 92 1.16 -4.04 -2.98
N ALA A 93 0.07 -3.49 -2.46
CA ALA A 93 -1.26 -3.60 -3.06
C ALA A 93 -1.51 -2.53 -4.15
N GLU A 94 -0.86 -1.37 -4.03
CA GLU A 94 -1.04 -0.23 -4.93
C GLU A 94 -0.05 -0.22 -6.11
N TYR A 95 1.14 -0.80 -5.93
CA TYR A 95 2.24 -0.79 -6.89
C TYR A 95 2.81 -2.18 -7.12
N GLU A 96 3.28 -2.43 -8.33
CA GLU A 96 4.01 -3.67 -8.62
C GLU A 96 5.41 -3.63 -7.99
N ILE A 97 5.77 -4.70 -7.27
CA ILE A 97 7.07 -4.81 -6.60
C ILE A 97 8.22 -4.82 -7.62
N SER A 98 7.99 -5.29 -8.85
CA SER A 98 8.95 -5.26 -9.97
C SER A 98 9.39 -3.84 -10.33
N GLU A 99 8.46 -2.88 -10.29
CA GLU A 99 8.73 -1.46 -10.58
C GLU A 99 9.34 -0.73 -9.38
N TYR A 100 8.98 -1.16 -8.17
CA TYR A 100 9.44 -0.57 -6.92
C TYR A 100 10.03 -1.63 -5.98
N PRO A 101 11.22 -2.19 -6.32
CA PRO A 101 11.82 -3.30 -5.58
C PRO A 101 12.11 -2.98 -4.12
N LYS A 102 12.25 -1.69 -3.78
CA LYS A 102 12.50 -1.23 -2.43
C LYS A 102 11.40 -1.65 -1.44
N ILE A 103 10.16 -1.81 -1.90
CA ILE A 103 9.05 -2.32 -1.08
C ILE A 103 9.37 -3.74 -0.59
N GLY A 104 9.79 -4.63 -1.50
CA GLY A 104 10.15 -6.01 -1.17
C GLY A 104 11.43 -6.12 -0.31
N GLU A 105 12.42 -5.25 -0.57
CA GLU A 105 13.62 -5.15 0.28
C GLU A 105 13.26 -4.77 1.72
N LEU A 106 12.39 -3.78 1.90
CA LEU A 106 11.97 -3.32 3.23
C LEU A 106 11.08 -4.34 3.94
N GLN A 107 10.23 -5.06 3.22
CA GLN A 107 9.47 -6.19 3.80
C GLN A 107 10.43 -7.28 4.32
N SER A 108 11.45 -7.61 3.53
CA SER A 108 12.47 -8.59 3.93
C SER A 108 13.28 -8.11 5.13
N LEU A 109 13.67 -6.83 5.14
CA LEU A 109 14.36 -6.21 6.27
C LEU A 109 13.49 -6.24 7.53
N LEU A 110 12.21 -5.86 7.44
CA LEU A 110 11.28 -5.87 8.56
C LEU A 110 11.14 -7.28 9.16
N VAL A 111 11.03 -8.31 8.32
CA VAL A 111 10.98 -9.71 8.77
C VAL A 111 12.25 -10.10 9.51
N MET A 112 13.43 -9.74 8.97
CA MET A 112 14.71 -9.98 9.63
C MET A 112 14.78 -9.30 11.00
N ARG A 113 14.43 -8.01 11.07
CA ARG A 113 14.46 -7.22 12.32
C ARG A 113 13.47 -7.75 13.36
N LYS A 114 12.27 -8.16 12.94
CA LYS A 114 11.28 -8.80 13.83
C LYS A 114 11.81 -10.13 14.39
N LYS A 115 12.54 -10.88 13.57
CA LYS A 115 13.17 -12.16 13.97
C LYS A 115 14.31 -11.94 14.96
N ASP A 116 15.19 -10.98 14.71
CA ASP A 116 16.28 -10.62 15.62
C ASP A 116 15.74 -10.23 16.99
N ALA A 117 14.64 -9.49 17.00
CA ALA A 117 13.95 -9.09 18.22
C ALA A 117 13.18 -10.23 18.94
N ASN A 118 13.30 -11.48 18.49
CA ASN A 118 12.62 -12.65 19.06
C ASN A 118 11.10 -12.48 19.23
N PHE A 119 10.45 -11.66 18.40
CA PHE A 119 8.98 -11.53 18.41
C PHE A 119 8.26 -12.82 18.00
N SER A 120 9.00 -13.84 17.54
CA SER A 120 8.52 -15.18 17.20
C SER A 120 8.04 -16.02 18.39
N LYS A 121 8.26 -15.60 19.65
CA LYS A 121 7.80 -16.31 20.86
C LYS A 121 6.63 -15.64 21.61
N GLY A 122 6.10 -14.52 21.12
CA GLY A 122 5.03 -13.77 21.81
C GLY A 122 3.60 -14.00 21.31
N LEU A 123 3.41 -14.78 20.23
CA LEU A 123 2.10 -14.97 19.57
C LEU A 123 1.52 -16.38 19.72
N THR A 124 2.19 -17.30 20.43
CA THR A 124 1.75 -18.70 20.55
C THR A 124 2.29 -19.33 21.84
N ASP A 125 1.80 -18.85 22.99
CA ASP A 125 1.60 -19.65 24.22
C ASP A 125 1.05 -18.75 25.34
N LYS A 126 -0.27 -18.60 25.35
CA LYS A 126 -1.08 -18.38 26.56
C LYS A 126 -2.36 -19.17 26.44
#